data_AF-A0A3N4NQ78-F1
#
_entry.id   AF-A0A3N4NQ78-F1
#
_cell.length_a   1.000
_cell.length_b   1.000
_cell.length_c   1.000
_cell.angle_alpha   90.00
_cell.angle_beta   90.00
_cell.angle_gamma   90.00
#
_symmetry.space_group_name_H-M   'P 1'
#
loop_
_entity.id
_entity.type
_entity.pdbx_description
1 polymer ?
#
loop_
_entity_poly.entity_id
_entity_poly.type
_entity_poly.pdbx_seq_one_letter_code
_entity_poly.pdbx_strand_id
1 'polypeptide(L)'
;MSKGNYYYLTVSTDQDSYHYLHRKSCRRLPAKEDLMFIGAFHTLNQALSVARLNFKKVKPCIKCCIHYSEPVNHEKVRPVHHLPKEFL
;
A
#
# COMPACT_ATOMS: atom_id res chain seq x y z
N MET A 1 -19.12 -11.71 6.82
CA MET A 1 -18.75 -10.54 5.98
C MET A 1 -17.43 -9.98 6.47
N SER A 2 -16.36 -10.15 5.70
CA SER A 2 -15.03 -9.60 6.01
C SER A 2 -15.09 -8.08 5.91
N LYS A 3 -14.97 -7.38 7.03
CA LYS A 3 -14.96 -5.91 7.07
C LYS A 3 -13.69 -5.40 6.37
N GLY A 4 -13.84 -4.73 5.22
CA GLY A 4 -12.73 -4.06 4.55
C GLY A 4 -12.12 -2.95 5.42
N ASN A 5 -10.84 -2.67 5.23
CA ASN A 5 -10.17 -1.55 5.88
C ASN A 5 -10.48 -0.25 5.13
N TYR A 6 -10.85 0.81 5.85
CA TYR A 6 -11.07 2.12 5.26
C TYR A 6 -9.75 2.85 5.06
N TYR A 7 -9.52 3.33 3.84
CA TYR A 7 -8.31 4.05 3.45
C TYR A 7 -8.61 5.50 3.08
N TYR A 8 -7.71 6.37 3.50
CA TYR A 8 -7.75 7.82 3.29
C TYR A 8 -6.42 8.26 2.69
N LEU A 9 -6.43 9.27 1.84
CA LEU A 9 -5.26 9.87 1.23
C LEU A 9 -5.11 11.30 1.70
N THR A 10 -3.89 11.75 1.97
CA THR A 10 -3.65 13.17 2.26
C THR A 10 -3.89 14.02 1.01
N VAL A 11 -4.67 15.08 1.14
CA VAL A 11 -4.88 16.06 0.07
C VAL A 11 -3.58 16.84 -0.16
N SER A 12 -2.96 17.28 0.93
CA SER A 12 -1.66 17.94 0.93
C SER A 12 -0.53 16.95 0.65
N THR A 13 0.50 17.43 -0.05
CA THR A 13 1.72 16.68 -0.31
C THR A 13 2.84 17.05 0.64
N ASP A 14 3.82 16.17 0.81
CA ASP A 14 5.09 16.54 1.44
C ASP A 14 5.98 17.41 0.54
N GLN A 15 7.20 17.70 1.03
CA GLN A 15 8.23 18.46 0.34
C GLN A 15 8.63 17.85 -1.02
N ASP A 16 8.46 16.54 -1.20
CA ASP A 16 8.78 15.79 -2.41
C ASP A 16 7.55 15.56 -3.33
N SER A 17 6.43 16.24 -3.01
CA SER A 17 5.13 16.12 -3.67
C SER A 17 4.47 14.74 -3.54
N TYR A 18 4.71 13.99 -2.46
CA TYR A 18 4.01 12.73 -2.19
C TYR A 18 2.74 12.92 -1.35
N HIS A 19 1.66 12.28 -1.79
CA HIS A 19 0.48 12.01 -0.99
C HIS A 19 0.68 10.73 -0.17
N TYR A 20 0.16 10.72 1.05
CA TYR A 20 0.25 9.57 1.94
C TYR A 20 -1.08 8.85 2.07
N LEU A 21 -1.04 7.54 1.88
CA LEU A 21 -2.18 6.66 2.11
C LEU A 21 -2.19 6.17 3.56
N HIS A 22 -3.28 6.44 4.27
CA HIS A 22 -3.51 6.09 5.66
C HIS A 22 -4.70 5.14 5.81
N ARG A 23 -4.68 4.33 6.87
CA ARG A 23 -5.85 3.62 7.37
C ARG A 23 -6.61 4.49 8.38
N LYS A 24 -7.91 4.25 8.54
CA LYS A 24 -8.74 4.91 9.58
C LYS A 24 -8.12 4.85 10.98
N SER A 25 -7.43 3.76 11.31
CA SER A 25 -6.81 3.51 12.62
C SER A 25 -5.41 4.12 12.78
N CYS A 26 -4.94 4.96 11.85
CA CYS A 26 -3.62 5.57 11.96
C CYS A 26 -3.56 6.55 13.15
N ARG A 27 -2.54 6.42 14.00
CA ARG A 27 -2.31 7.34 15.14
C ARG A 27 -1.89 8.74 14.71
N ARG A 28 -1.34 8.89 13.51
CA ARG A 28 -0.90 10.16 12.92
C ARG A 28 -1.78 10.54 11.73
N LEU A 29 -3.07 10.24 11.83
CA LEU A 29 -4.02 10.62 10.81
C LEU A 29 -4.21 12.15 10.89
N PRO A 30 -4.03 12.89 9.79
CA PRO A 30 -4.31 14.33 9.74
C PRO A 30 -5.77 14.67 10.06
N ALA A 31 -6.07 15.97 10.14
CA ALA A 31 -7.44 16.45 10.24
C ALA A 31 -8.27 15.96 9.05
N LYS A 32 -9.59 15.80 9.23
CA LYS A 32 -10.48 15.30 8.18
C LYS A 32 -10.50 16.17 6.93
N GLU A 33 -10.26 17.46 7.11
CA GLU A 33 -10.18 18.46 6.04
C GLU A 33 -9.02 18.17 5.07
N ASP A 34 -7.92 17.62 5.58
CA ASP A 34 -6.73 17.26 4.81
C ASP A 34 -6.76 15.82 4.27
N LEU A 35 -7.91 15.16 4.32
CA LEU A 35 -8.06 13.76 3.97
C LEU A 35 -9.16 13.52 2.95
N MET A 36 -8.80 12.79 1.90
CA MET A 36 -9.73 12.27 0.92
C MET A 36 -9.99 10.80 1.18
N PHE A 37 -11.25 10.40 1.26
CA PHE A 37 -11.62 8.99 1.35
C PHE A 37 -11.45 8.31 -0.01
N ILE A 38 -10.68 7.22 -0.07
CA ILE A 38 -10.42 6.47 -1.31
C ILE A 38 -11.33 5.25 -1.42
N GLY A 39 -11.71 4.64 -0.30
CA GLY A 39 -12.57 3.46 -0.29
C GLY A 39 -12.29 2.49 0.85
N ALA A 40 -13.06 1.40 0.84
CA ALA A 40 -12.85 0.24 1.70
C ALA A 40 -12.19 -0.88 0.90
N PHE A 41 -11.00 -1.31 1.31
CA PHE A 41 -10.23 -2.34 0.62
C PHE A 41 -9.77 -3.43 1.59
N HIS A 42 -9.60 -4.65 1.09
CA HIS A 42 -9.11 -5.74 1.92
C HIS A 42 -7.59 -5.66 2.13
N THR A 43 -6.84 -5.29 1.08
CA THR A 43 -5.38 -5.21 1.11
C THR A 43 -4.88 -3.79 0.87
N LEU A 44 -3.68 -3.50 1.37
CA LEU A 44 -3.00 -2.22 1.12
C LEU A 44 -2.73 -2.00 -0.36
N ASN A 45 -2.36 -3.08 -1.08
CA ASN A 45 -2.03 -3.01 -2.50
C ASN A 45 -3.23 -2.58 -3.35
N GLN A 46 -4.44 -3.08 -3.05
CA GLN A 46 -5.67 -2.61 -3.72
C GLN A 46 -5.87 -1.11 -3.53
N ALA A 47 -5.76 -0.64 -2.29
CA ALA A 47 -5.93 0.78 -1.96
C ALA A 47 -4.85 1.65 -2.63
N LEU A 48 -3.60 1.19 -2.67
CA LEU A 48 -2.50 1.89 -3.34
C LEU A 48 -2.69 1.96 -4.86
N SER A 49 -3.15 0.87 -5.49
CA SER A 49 -3.43 0.86 -6.93
C SER A 49 -4.50 1.90 -7.28
N VAL A 50 -5.62 1.93 -6.54
CA VAL A 50 -6.68 2.92 -6.76
C VAL A 50 -6.17 4.35 -6.51
N ALA A 51 -5.40 4.57 -5.44
CA ALA A 51 -4.82 5.88 -5.18
C ALA A 51 -3.87 6.34 -6.30
N ARG A 52 -3.02 5.44 -6.82
CA ARG A 52 -2.06 5.76 -7.90
C ARG A 52 -2.71 6.01 -9.26
N LEU A 53 -3.91 5.48 -9.50
CA LEU A 53 -4.68 5.79 -10.70
C LEU A 53 -5.18 7.24 -10.71
N ASN A 54 -5.47 7.78 -9.53
CA ASN A 54 -6.03 9.12 -9.38
C ASN A 54 -4.96 10.18 -9.06
N PHE A 55 -3.80 9.77 -8.51
CA PHE A 55 -2.75 10.67 -8.03
C PHE A 55 -1.35 10.20 -8.46
N LYS A 56 -0.54 11.11 -9.04
CA LYS A 56 0.76 10.78 -9.64
C LYS A 56 1.84 10.33 -8.65
N LYS A 57 1.76 10.72 -7.38
CA LYS A 57 2.79 10.42 -6.37
C LYS A 57 2.15 10.00 -5.05
N VAL A 58 1.96 8.70 -4.85
CA VAL A 58 1.36 8.15 -3.63
C VAL A 58 2.28 7.15 -2.94
N LYS A 59 2.52 7.37 -1.64
CA LYS A 59 3.24 6.46 -0.75
C LYS A 59 2.33 5.95 0.37
N PRO A 60 2.49 4.69 0.83
CA PRO A 60 1.81 4.24 2.03
C PRO A 60 2.42 4.88 3.28
N CYS A 61 1.59 5.24 4.25
CA CYS A 61 2.06 5.73 5.54
C CYS A 61 2.80 4.61 6.30
N ILE A 62 4.08 4.84 6.63
CA ILE A 62 4.91 3.87 7.33
C ILE A 62 4.36 3.44 8.70
N LYS A 63 3.57 4.32 9.34
CA LYS A 63 3.05 4.09 10.70
C LYS A 63 1.82 3.19 10.75
N CYS A 64 0.97 3.19 9.72
CA CYS A 64 -0.26 2.37 9.72
C CYS A 64 -0.32 1.32 8.61
N CYS A 65 0.53 1.44 7.58
CA CYS A 65 0.49 0.55 6.42
C CYS A 65 1.64 -0.46 6.42
N ILE A 66 2.84 -0.10 6.91
CA ILE A 66 4.01 -1.02 6.90
C ILE A 66 4.01 -1.96 8.11
N HIS A 67 3.46 -1.56 9.27
CA HIS A 67 3.30 -2.49 10.40
C HIS A 67 2.31 -3.64 10.14
N TYR A 68 1.64 -3.64 8.98
CA TYR A 68 0.77 -4.72 8.52
C TYR A 68 1.30 -5.35 7.22
N SER A 69 2.62 -5.30 6.98
CA SER A 69 3.20 -6.33 6.13
C SER A 69 2.99 -7.64 6.88
N GLU A 70 2.07 -8.47 6.38
CA GLU A 70 2.07 -9.89 6.71
C GLU A 70 3.50 -10.40 6.78
N PRO A 71 3.84 -11.31 7.71
CA PRO A 71 5.16 -11.89 7.73
C PRO A 71 5.45 -12.37 6.31
N VAL A 72 6.53 -11.86 5.73
CA VAL A 72 7.01 -12.34 4.43
C VAL A 72 7.24 -13.82 4.65
N ASN A 73 6.35 -14.67 4.13
CA ASN A 73 6.58 -16.10 4.16
C ASN A 73 7.78 -16.31 3.23
N HIS A 74 8.96 -16.46 3.84
CA HIS A 74 10.19 -16.90 3.17
C HIS A 74 10.05 -18.36 2.74
N GLU A 75 8.89 -18.75 2.21
CA GLU A 75 8.72 -20.05 1.59
C GLU A 75 9.68 -20.06 0.41
N LYS A 76 10.75 -20.82 0.60
CA LYS A 76 11.93 -20.94 -0.24
C LYS A 76 11.60 -20.67 -1.70
N VAL A 77 11.86 -19.43 -2.14
CA VAL A 77 11.80 -19.06 -3.55
C VAL A 77 12.81 -19.95 -4.26
N ARG A 78 12.34 -21.03 -4.90
CA ARG A 78 13.22 -21.90 -5.67
C ARG A 78 13.60 -21.13 -6.93
N PRO A 79 14.89 -20.95 -7.22
CA PRO A 79 15.31 -20.31 -8.45
C PRO A 79 14.78 -21.11 -9.65
N VAL A 80 14.12 -20.44 -10.58
CA VAL A 80 13.65 -21.06 -11.82
C VAL A 80 14.87 -21.43 -12.65
N HIS A 81 15.09 -22.72 -12.89
CA HIS A 81 16.14 -23.20 -13.79
C HIS A 81 15.72 -22.98 -15.24
N HIS A 82 16.06 -21.83 -15.82
CA HIS A 82 15.83 -21.50 -17.22
C HIS A 82 16.89 -22.08 -18.19
N LEU A 83 17.68 -23.08 -17.80
CA LEU A 83 18.69 -23.67 -18.68
C LEU A 83 18.32 -25.13 -19.04
N PRO A 84 17.93 -25.41 -20.30
CA PRO A 84 17.81 -26.78 -20.79
C PRO A 84 19.17 -27.48 -20.72
N LYS A 85 19.20 -28.71 -20.19
CA LYS A 85 20.43 -29.49 -19.96
C LYS A 85 20.93 -30.30 -21.17
N GLU A 86 20.43 -30.06 -22.38
CA GLU A 86 20.70 -30.95 -23.53
C GLU A 86 21.51 -30.30 -24.66
N PHE A 87 22.68 -29.78 -24.31
CA PHE A 87 23.76 -29.54 -25.28
C PHE A 87 25.11 -29.89 -24.63
N LEU A 88 25.33 -31.18 -24.38
CA LEU A 88 26.65 -31.78 -24.14
C LEU A 88 26.67 -33.17 -24.78
#